data_AF-A0A4Q3VA68-F1
#
_entry.id   AF-A0A4Q3VA68-F1
#
_cell.length_a   1.000
_cell.length_b   1.000
_cell.length_c   1.000
_cell.angle_alpha   90.00
_cell.angle_beta   90.00
_cell.angle_gamma   90.00
#
_symmetry.space_group_name_H-M   'P 1'
#
loop_
_entity.id
_entity.type
_entity.pdbx_description
1 polymer ?
#
loop_
_entity_poly.entity_id
_entity_poly.type
_entity_poly.pdbx_seq_one_letter_code
_entity_poly.pdbx_strand_id
1 'polypeptide(L)'
;MGLMLVSALVFGQSVYGQTTFAPPDVPRNHWAFHAVDDLFKAGLLKGYPGKATPDLEYPKVEFDRSWLEKTLKSWKENGLMVGYPEGHRRYPSKEISRYELAVMTHATYVNVNNHLAQWGSTGLPANTATEVVRALAMVRKELVELNVGMEESLAELNRNLKFSQRRFNSP
;
A
#
# COMPACT_ATOMS: atom_id res chain seq x y z
N MET A 1 -45.40 22.22 -16.63
CA MET A 1 -44.31 22.82 -17.42
C MET A 1 -43.54 23.76 -16.50
N GLY A 2 -42.35 23.55 -15.97
CA GLY A 2 -41.43 22.42 -15.85
C GLY A 2 -40.49 22.78 -14.68
N LEU A 3 -40.29 21.83 -13.76
CA LEU A 3 -39.35 21.97 -12.64
C LEU A 3 -37.92 21.83 -13.18
N MET A 4 -37.08 22.85 -13.02
CA MET A 4 -35.63 22.70 -13.17
C MET A 4 -35.00 22.49 -11.80
N LEU A 5 -34.69 21.23 -11.49
CA LEU A 5 -33.84 20.83 -10.38
C LEU A 5 -32.38 21.13 -10.75
N VAL A 6 -31.77 22.06 -10.05
CA VAL A 6 -30.31 22.21 -10.03
C VAL A 6 -29.77 21.13 -9.09
N SER A 7 -29.23 20.06 -9.64
CA SER A 7 -28.45 19.07 -8.88
C SER A 7 -27.20 19.75 -8.34
N ALA A 8 -27.25 20.14 -7.07
CA ALA A 8 -26.08 20.58 -6.33
C ALA A 8 -25.13 19.39 -6.15
N LEU A 9 -23.87 19.64 -6.55
CA LEU A 9 -22.68 18.84 -6.34
C LEU A 9 -22.69 18.24 -4.92
N VAL A 10 -22.83 16.92 -4.80
CA VAL A 10 -22.56 16.21 -3.54
C VAL A 10 -21.03 16.18 -3.40
N PHE A 11 -20.49 17.13 -2.64
CA PHE A 11 -19.11 17.05 -2.16
C PHE A 11 -18.98 15.78 -1.32
N GLY A 12 -18.20 14.82 -1.80
CA GLY A 12 -17.86 13.61 -1.08
C GLY A 12 -17.28 13.99 0.27
N GLN A 13 -18.04 13.74 1.33
CA GLN A 13 -17.53 13.83 2.68
C GLN A 13 -16.41 12.81 2.78
N SER A 14 -15.19 13.31 2.95
CA SER A 14 -14.03 12.47 3.21
C SER A 14 -14.27 11.78 4.54
N VAL A 15 -14.64 10.50 4.48
CA VAL A 15 -14.61 9.62 5.65
C VAL A 15 -13.13 9.31 5.93
N TYR A 16 -12.41 10.29 6.48
CA TYR A 16 -11.13 10.02 7.11
C TYR A 16 -11.42 9.16 8.33
N GLY A 17 -10.89 7.94 8.33
CA GLY A 17 -11.03 7.00 9.44
C GLY A 17 -10.66 7.67 10.75
N GLN A 18 -11.65 7.85 11.62
CA GLN A 18 -11.50 8.41 12.95
C GLN A 18 -10.60 7.49 13.79
N THR A 19 -9.38 7.93 14.05
CA THR A 19 -8.65 7.51 15.24
C THR A 19 -9.06 8.48 16.35
N THR A 20 -9.81 7.99 17.32
CA THR A 20 -10.66 8.81 18.21
C THR A 20 -9.96 9.33 19.47
N PHE A 21 -8.62 9.35 19.55
CA PHE A 21 -7.94 9.72 20.79
C PHE A 21 -6.67 10.54 20.60
N ALA A 22 -6.55 11.58 21.44
CA ALA A 22 -5.35 12.38 21.63
C ALA A 22 -4.14 11.51 22.04
N PRO A 23 -2.90 11.98 21.77
CA PRO A 23 -1.69 11.24 22.09
C PRO A 23 -1.61 10.80 23.58
N PRO A 24 -1.20 9.55 23.87
CA PRO A 24 -1.25 8.94 25.21
C PRO A 24 -0.31 9.61 26.24
N ASP A 25 0.66 10.37 25.78
CA ASP A 25 1.63 11.15 26.55
C ASP A 25 1.09 12.53 26.98
N VAL A 26 -0.11 12.91 26.54
CA VAL A 26 -0.84 14.09 27.03
C VAL A 26 -2.03 13.61 27.86
N PRO A 27 -1.88 13.51 29.19
CA PRO A 27 -2.98 13.16 30.08
C PRO A 27 -4.18 14.09 29.90
N ARG A 28 -5.40 13.58 30.12
CA ARG A 28 -6.64 14.39 30.02
C ARG A 28 -6.66 15.61 30.94
N ASN A 29 -5.88 15.57 32.02
CA ASN A 29 -5.74 16.68 32.97
C ASN A 29 -4.58 17.65 32.65
N HIS A 30 -3.88 17.46 31.53
CA HIS A 30 -2.79 18.33 31.11
C HIS A 30 -3.33 19.61 30.44
N TRP A 31 -2.73 20.77 30.71
CA TRP A 31 -3.19 22.07 30.20
C TRP A 31 -3.26 22.14 28.68
N ALA A 32 -2.40 21.41 27.98
CA ALA A 32 -2.34 21.36 26.52
C ALA A 32 -3.29 20.33 25.89
N PHE A 33 -4.01 19.53 26.69
CA PHE A 33 -4.80 18.40 26.17
C PHE A 33 -5.80 18.83 25.11
N HIS A 34 -6.63 19.84 25.39
CA HIS A 34 -7.66 20.31 24.47
C HIS A 34 -7.05 20.87 23.17
N ALA A 35 -5.96 21.64 23.25
CA ALA A 35 -5.30 22.17 22.07
C ALA A 35 -4.70 21.06 21.19
N VAL A 36 -4.05 20.07 21.79
CA VAL A 36 -3.49 18.92 21.07
C VAL A 36 -4.60 18.08 20.45
N ASP A 37 -5.68 17.83 21.18
CA ASP A 37 -6.86 17.08 20.70
C ASP A 37 -7.53 17.81 19.53
N ASP A 38 -7.68 19.13 19.58
CA ASP A 38 -8.26 19.94 18.51
C ASP A 38 -7.38 19.94 17.26
N LEU A 39 -6.06 20.15 17.41
CA LEU A 39 -5.12 20.10 16.29
C LEU A 39 -5.02 18.69 15.69
N PHE A 40 -5.19 17.65 16.51
CA PHE A 40 -5.24 16.26 16.07
C PHE A 40 -6.53 15.97 15.28
N LYS A 41 -7.69 16.36 15.80
CA LYS A 41 -8.99 16.29 15.09
C LYS A 41 -9.01 17.08 13.79
N ALA A 42 -8.29 18.20 13.73
CA ALA A 42 -8.12 19.02 12.53
C ALA A 42 -7.10 18.44 11.52
N GLY A 43 -6.41 17.34 11.85
CA GLY A 43 -5.39 16.73 10.99
C GLY A 43 -4.08 17.52 10.90
N LEU A 44 -3.87 18.52 11.76
CA LEU A 44 -2.66 19.35 11.81
C LEU A 44 -1.51 18.66 12.54
N LEU A 45 -1.82 17.77 13.48
CA LEU A 45 -0.84 16.92 14.16
C LEU A 45 -0.78 15.54 13.52
N LYS A 46 0.45 15.08 13.27
CA LYS A 46 0.74 13.78 12.62
C LYS A 46 1.27 12.74 13.59
N GLY A 47 1.38 13.03 14.88
CA GLY A 47 1.74 12.03 15.90
C GLY A 47 3.23 11.72 16.12
N TYR A 48 3.53 10.67 16.89
CA TYR A 48 4.89 10.19 17.17
C TYR A 48 5.42 9.23 16.10
N PRO A 49 6.70 9.33 15.72
CA PRO A 49 7.32 8.36 14.82
C PRO A 49 7.38 6.99 15.50
N GLY A 50 6.93 5.94 14.81
CA GLY A 50 7.10 4.56 15.27
C GLY A 50 8.57 4.12 15.25
N LYS A 51 8.85 2.91 15.79
CA LYS A 51 10.16 2.28 15.67
C LYS A 51 10.52 2.15 14.19
N ALA A 52 11.68 2.68 13.80
CA ALA A 52 12.14 2.64 12.41
C ALA A 52 12.19 1.19 11.91
N THR A 53 11.47 0.88 10.82
CA THR A 53 11.74 -0.37 10.10
C THR A 53 13.08 -0.30 9.38
N PRO A 54 13.85 -1.39 9.40
CA PRO A 54 15.04 -1.49 8.57
C PRO A 54 14.65 -1.39 7.09
N ASP A 55 15.58 -0.93 6.26
CA ASP A 55 15.41 -0.98 4.81
C ASP A 55 15.25 -2.42 4.34
N LEU A 56 14.31 -2.63 3.41
CA LEU A 56 14.18 -3.88 2.70
C LEU A 56 15.34 -4.01 1.71
N GLU A 57 15.79 -5.26 1.55
CA GLU A 57 16.76 -5.66 0.54
C GLU A 57 16.15 -6.76 -0.31
N TYR A 58 16.52 -6.82 -1.58
CA TYR A 58 16.11 -7.93 -2.42
C TYR A 58 16.75 -9.24 -1.95
N PRO A 59 15.96 -10.24 -1.54
CA PRO A 59 16.52 -11.49 -1.07
C PRO A 59 17.05 -12.31 -2.26
N LYS A 60 18.09 -13.12 -2.01
CA LYS A 60 18.52 -14.16 -2.96
C LYS A 60 17.54 -15.32 -2.87
N VAL A 61 16.57 -15.37 -3.77
CA VAL A 61 15.53 -16.41 -3.81
C VAL A 61 15.44 -17.02 -5.20
N GLU A 62 15.20 -18.33 -5.25
CA GLU A 62 14.88 -19.02 -6.49
C GLU A 62 13.42 -18.74 -6.90
N PHE A 63 13.14 -18.97 -8.18
CA PHE A 63 11.79 -18.81 -8.72
C PHE A 63 10.86 -19.91 -8.19
N ASP A 64 9.92 -19.53 -7.34
CA ASP A 64 8.86 -20.41 -6.84
C ASP A 64 7.51 -19.99 -7.43
N ARG A 65 7.09 -20.71 -8.46
CA ARG A 65 5.81 -20.46 -9.15
C ARG A 65 4.61 -20.63 -8.24
N SER A 66 4.58 -21.72 -7.45
CA SER A 66 3.42 -22.06 -6.63
C SER A 66 3.18 -21.00 -5.58
N TRP A 67 4.25 -20.54 -4.94
CA TRP A 67 4.18 -19.43 -4.00
C TRP A 67 3.72 -18.15 -4.69
N LEU A 68 4.32 -17.78 -5.83
CA LEU A 68 4.01 -16.53 -6.52
C LEU A 68 2.56 -16.46 -7.00
N GLU A 69 2.04 -17.51 -7.63
CA GLU A 69 0.65 -17.57 -8.09
C GLU A 69 -0.34 -17.51 -6.93
N LYS A 70 -0.05 -18.22 -5.83
CA LYS A 70 -0.87 -18.17 -4.62
C LYS A 70 -0.89 -16.77 -4.01
N THR A 71 0.26 -16.11 -3.93
CA THR A 71 0.41 -14.76 -3.38
C THR A 71 -0.30 -13.73 -4.26
N LEU A 72 -0.13 -13.78 -5.58
CA LEU A 72 -0.83 -12.91 -6.53
C LEU A 72 -2.35 -13.07 -6.43
N LYS A 73 -2.85 -14.30 -6.27
CA LYS A 73 -4.27 -14.55 -6.01
C LYS A 73 -4.74 -13.86 -4.73
N SER A 74 -3.98 -14.00 -3.64
CA SER A 74 -4.30 -13.33 -2.37
C SER A 74 -4.29 -11.81 -2.49
N TRP A 75 -3.31 -11.22 -3.19
CA TRP A 75 -3.26 -9.78 -3.42
C TRP A 75 -4.42 -9.27 -4.27
N LYS A 76 -4.91 -10.08 -5.21
CA LYS A 76 -6.13 -9.77 -5.97
C LYS A 76 -7.36 -9.76 -5.05
N GLU A 77 -7.52 -10.77 -4.21
CA GLU A 77 -8.63 -10.88 -3.26
C GLU A 77 -8.62 -9.73 -2.25
N ASN A 78 -7.44 -9.24 -1.86
CA ASN A 78 -7.25 -8.08 -0.99
C ASN A 78 -7.30 -6.72 -1.72
N GLY A 79 -7.56 -6.70 -3.03
CA GLY A 79 -7.64 -5.46 -3.83
C GLY A 79 -6.31 -4.75 -4.07
N LEU A 80 -5.17 -5.37 -3.74
CA LEU A 80 -3.83 -4.82 -3.99
C LEU A 80 -3.42 -4.95 -5.46
N MET A 81 -3.90 -6.00 -6.12
CA MET A 81 -3.69 -6.19 -7.55
C MET A 81 -4.98 -5.91 -8.31
N VAL A 82 -4.93 -4.95 -9.23
CA VAL A 82 -6.03 -4.65 -10.15
C VAL A 82 -5.77 -5.40 -11.46
N GLY A 83 -6.81 -6.03 -12.00
CA GLY A 83 -6.70 -6.88 -13.19
C GLY A 83 -6.54 -8.36 -12.85
N TYR A 84 -6.11 -9.16 -13.83
CA TYR A 84 -6.20 -10.62 -13.71
C TYR A 84 -4.89 -11.26 -13.25
N PRO A 85 -4.91 -12.12 -12.20
CA PRO A 85 -3.90 -13.17 -11.98
C PRO A 85 -3.95 -14.27 -13.05
N GLU A 86 -5.04 -14.32 -13.82
CA GLU A 86 -5.42 -15.44 -14.69
C GLU A 86 -5.51 -15.03 -16.19
N GLY A 87 -5.07 -13.82 -16.53
CA GLY A 87 -5.24 -13.21 -17.86
C GLY A 87 -6.70 -12.99 -18.29
N HIS A 88 -6.88 -12.31 -19.43
CA HIS A 88 -8.11 -12.46 -20.21
C HIS A 88 -8.23 -13.95 -20.54
N ARG A 89 -9.14 -14.68 -19.88
CA ARG A 89 -9.28 -16.12 -20.05
C ARG A 89 -9.88 -16.43 -21.43
N ARG A 90 -9.07 -16.25 -22.48
CA ARG A 90 -9.38 -16.65 -23.85
C ARG A 90 -9.04 -18.14 -24.07
N TYR A 91 -8.16 -18.71 -23.22
CA TYR A 91 -7.73 -20.11 -23.26
C TYR A 91 -7.51 -20.68 -21.85
N PRO A 92 -8.48 -21.41 -21.28
CA PRO A 92 -8.43 -21.98 -19.93
C PRO A 92 -7.29 -22.99 -19.67
N SER A 93 -6.58 -23.45 -20.70
CA SER A 93 -5.57 -24.53 -20.63
C SER A 93 -4.11 -24.06 -20.69
N LYS A 94 -3.84 -22.75 -20.82
CA LYS A 94 -2.47 -22.25 -20.97
C LYS A 94 -1.90 -21.81 -19.62
N GLU A 95 -0.75 -22.38 -19.25
CA GLU A 95 0.03 -21.93 -18.09
C GLU A 95 0.44 -20.46 -18.25
N ILE A 96 0.40 -19.71 -17.15
CA ILE A 96 0.82 -18.32 -17.14
C ILE A 96 2.34 -18.20 -17.34
N SER A 97 2.76 -17.30 -18.22
CA SER A 97 4.18 -17.08 -18.51
C SER A 97 4.87 -16.30 -17.39
N ARG A 98 6.20 -16.43 -17.30
CA ARG A 98 7.01 -15.65 -16.35
C ARG A 98 6.92 -14.14 -16.61
N TYR A 99 6.75 -13.73 -17.87
CA TYR A 99 6.52 -12.31 -18.21
C TYR A 99 5.18 -11.80 -17.68
N GLU A 100 4.10 -12.58 -17.81
CA GLU A 100 2.81 -12.21 -17.23
C GLU A 100 2.91 -12.12 -15.71
N LEU A 101 3.59 -13.06 -15.06
CA LEU A 101 3.89 -13.00 -13.62
C LEU A 101 4.68 -11.75 -13.25
N ALA A 102 5.68 -11.36 -14.06
CA ALA A 102 6.45 -10.15 -13.86
C ALA A 102 5.60 -8.88 -13.96
N VAL A 103 4.77 -8.77 -15.00
CA VAL A 103 3.87 -7.62 -15.19
C VAL A 103 2.89 -7.48 -14.02
N MET A 104 2.29 -8.58 -13.57
CA MET A 104 1.37 -8.58 -12.44
C MET A 104 2.06 -8.23 -11.12
N THR A 105 3.28 -8.75 -10.92
CA THR A 105 4.10 -8.42 -9.75
C THR A 105 4.44 -6.93 -9.74
N HIS A 106 4.86 -6.39 -10.88
CA HIS A 106 5.16 -4.96 -11.02
C HIS A 106 3.93 -4.08 -10.79
N ALA A 107 2.78 -4.43 -11.37
CA ALA A 107 1.53 -3.70 -11.16
C ALA A 107 1.12 -3.70 -9.69
N THR A 108 1.27 -4.83 -9.00
CA THR A 108 1.00 -4.92 -7.56
C THR A 108 1.99 -4.07 -6.76
N TYR A 109 3.27 -4.10 -7.11
CA TYR A 109 4.27 -3.23 -6.51
C TYR A 109 3.86 -1.74 -6.62
N VAL A 110 3.47 -1.28 -7.80
CA VAL A 110 3.05 0.12 -8.02
C VAL A 110 1.84 0.47 -7.14
N ASN A 111 0.84 -0.42 -7.07
CA ASN A 111 -0.34 -0.20 -6.23
C ASN A 111 0.00 -0.15 -4.74
N VAL A 112 0.82 -1.09 -4.25
CA VAL A 112 1.27 -1.10 -2.85
C VAL A 112 2.09 0.13 -2.54
N ASN A 113 2.97 0.54 -3.44
CA ASN A 113 3.81 1.72 -3.26
C ASN A 113 2.97 3.02 -3.22
N ASN A 114 1.98 3.15 -4.10
CA ASN A 114 1.02 4.25 -4.09
C ASN A 114 0.17 4.25 -2.81
N HIS A 115 -0.27 3.07 -2.35
CA HIS A 115 -1.00 2.92 -1.10
C HIS A 115 -0.17 3.38 0.09
N LEU A 116 1.10 2.96 0.17
CA LEU A 116 2.03 3.38 1.21
C LEU A 116 2.26 4.91 1.20
N ALA A 117 2.38 5.51 0.02
CA ALA A 117 2.52 6.96 -0.10
C ALA A 117 1.26 7.72 0.37
N GLN A 118 0.07 7.20 0.05
CA GLN A 118 -1.21 7.87 0.32
C GLN A 118 -1.75 7.61 1.72
N TRP A 119 -1.71 6.35 2.18
CA TRP A 119 -2.40 5.86 3.38
C TRP A 119 -1.45 5.25 4.40
N GLY A 120 -0.18 5.07 4.03
CA GLY A 120 0.77 4.33 4.85
C GLY A 120 0.49 2.83 4.86
N SER A 121 0.86 2.13 5.94
CA SER A 121 0.65 0.69 6.07
C SER A 121 -0.77 0.29 6.47
N THR A 122 -1.64 1.26 6.74
CA THR A 122 -3.02 1.02 7.19
C THR A 122 -3.79 0.21 6.15
N GLY A 123 -4.44 -0.87 6.57
CA GLY A 123 -5.24 -1.73 5.69
C GLY A 123 -4.44 -2.67 4.79
N LEU A 124 -3.10 -2.58 4.77
CA LEU A 124 -2.28 -3.60 4.13
C LEU A 124 -2.19 -4.85 5.02
N PRO A 125 -2.26 -6.06 4.44
CA PRO A 125 -1.91 -7.28 5.15
C PRO A 125 -0.49 -7.19 5.74
N ALA A 126 -0.25 -7.93 6.83
CA ALA A 126 1.08 -8.03 7.41
C ALA A 126 2.07 -8.57 6.37
N ASN A 127 3.30 -8.05 6.39
CA ASN A 127 4.41 -8.46 5.51
C ASN A 127 4.23 -8.18 4.00
N THR A 128 3.17 -7.51 3.56
CA THR A 128 2.92 -7.24 2.13
C THR A 128 4.14 -6.64 1.43
N ALA A 129 4.82 -5.67 2.03
CA ALA A 129 6.00 -5.06 1.42
C ALA A 129 7.16 -6.06 1.24
N THR A 130 7.40 -6.91 2.24
CA THR A 130 8.41 -7.98 2.17
C THR A 130 8.05 -9.01 1.09
N GLU A 131 6.77 -9.38 1.00
CA GLU A 131 6.28 -10.31 -0.01
C GLU A 131 6.41 -9.73 -1.43
N VAL A 132 6.11 -8.44 -1.61
CA VAL A 132 6.32 -7.73 -2.88
C VAL A 132 7.80 -7.74 -3.26
N VAL A 133 8.71 -7.42 -2.34
CA VAL A 133 10.16 -7.46 -2.60
C VAL A 133 10.63 -8.87 -2.95
N ARG A 134 10.11 -9.90 -2.27
CA ARG A 134 10.39 -11.31 -2.59
C ARG A 134 9.89 -11.68 -3.99
N ALA A 135 8.68 -11.27 -4.35
CA ALA A 135 8.11 -11.54 -5.67
C ALA A 135 8.91 -10.83 -6.78
N LEU A 136 9.24 -9.55 -6.58
CA LEU A 136 10.11 -8.78 -7.48
C LEU A 136 11.49 -9.43 -7.66
N ALA A 137 12.06 -10.01 -6.59
CA ALA A 137 13.32 -10.75 -6.67
C ALA A 137 13.20 -12.03 -7.52
N MET A 138 12.09 -12.78 -7.40
CA MET A 138 11.87 -14.01 -8.18
C MET A 138 11.77 -13.77 -9.70
N VAL A 139 11.19 -12.64 -10.11
CA VAL A 139 10.97 -12.26 -11.52
C VAL A 139 11.88 -11.12 -11.97
N ARG A 140 12.99 -10.89 -11.25
CA ARG A 140 13.93 -9.79 -11.51
C ARG A 140 14.41 -9.76 -12.96
N LYS A 141 14.76 -10.93 -13.51
CA LYS A 141 15.31 -11.01 -14.86
C LYS A 141 14.32 -10.47 -15.89
N GLU A 142 13.07 -10.88 -15.79
CA GLU A 142 11.98 -10.45 -16.66
C GLU A 142 11.70 -8.96 -16.50
N LEU A 143 11.74 -8.44 -15.27
CA LEU A 143 11.53 -7.01 -15.00
C LEU A 143 12.65 -6.13 -15.58
N VAL A 144 13.90 -6.57 -15.50
CA VAL A 144 15.03 -5.87 -16.14
C VAL A 144 14.87 -5.86 -17.65
N GLU A 145 14.41 -6.96 -18.26
CA GLU A 145 14.09 -7.01 -19.69
C GLU A 145 12.93 -6.08 -20.09
N LEU A 146 11.99 -5.85 -19.17
CA LEU A 146 10.91 -4.85 -19.32
C LEU A 146 11.36 -3.42 -18.99
N ASN A 147 12.67 -3.18 -18.80
CA ASN A 147 13.26 -1.88 -18.47
C ASN A 147 12.71 -1.28 -17.15
N VAL A 148 12.37 -2.13 -16.19
CA VAL A 148 11.99 -1.72 -14.83
C VAL A 148 13.25 -1.51 -14.00
N GLY A 149 13.39 -0.31 -13.45
CA GLY A 149 14.46 0.04 -12.51
C GLY A 149 14.26 -0.61 -11.15
N MET A 150 14.97 -1.71 -10.89
CA MET A 150 14.81 -2.49 -9.65
C MET A 150 15.31 -1.72 -8.42
N GLU A 151 16.46 -1.05 -8.52
CA GLU A 151 17.02 -0.30 -7.40
C GLU A 151 16.15 0.93 -7.07
N GLU A 152 15.63 1.60 -8.09
CA GLU A 152 14.69 2.71 -7.95
C GLU A 152 13.40 2.22 -7.29
N SER A 153 12.89 1.07 -7.72
CA SER A 153 11.67 0.47 -7.19
C SER A 153 11.79 0.15 -5.70
N LEU A 154 12.92 -0.44 -5.30
CA LEU A 154 13.22 -0.75 -3.90
C LEU A 154 13.44 0.52 -3.06
N ALA A 155 14.19 1.49 -3.59
CA ALA A 155 14.44 2.76 -2.91
C ALA A 155 13.13 3.53 -2.68
N GLU A 156 12.23 3.52 -3.67
CA GLU A 156 10.92 4.16 -3.54
C GLU A 156 10.04 3.46 -2.50
N LEU A 157 10.00 2.13 -2.52
CA LEU A 157 9.25 1.36 -1.54
C LEU A 157 9.75 1.62 -0.12
N ASN A 158 11.07 1.55 0.10
CA ASN A 158 11.69 1.82 1.40
C ASN A 158 11.42 3.24 1.90
N ARG A 159 11.49 4.22 1.00
CA ARG A 159 11.12 5.61 1.30
C ARG A 159 9.66 5.72 1.75
N ASN A 160 8.74 5.08 1.04
CA ASN A 160 7.30 5.16 1.36
C ASN A 160 6.94 4.36 2.63
N LEU A 161 7.61 3.24 2.91
CA LEU A 161 7.50 2.50 4.18
C LEU A 161 7.99 3.33 5.38
N LYS A 162 9.12 4.02 5.22
CA LYS A 162 9.64 4.91 6.27
C LYS A 162 8.74 6.12 6.46
N PHE A 163 8.18 6.65 5.38
CA PHE A 163 7.23 7.75 5.44
C PHE A 163 5.91 7.34 6.08
N SER A 164 5.41 6.13 5.84
CA SER A 164 4.19 5.63 6.46
C SER A 164 4.30 5.56 7.98
N GLN A 165 5.46 5.21 8.52
CA GLN A 165 5.71 5.12 9.97
C GLN A 165 5.92 6.47 10.65
N ARG A 166 6.07 7.55 9.88
CA ARG A 166 6.06 8.93 10.38
C ARG A 166 4.65 9.51 10.49
N ARG A 167 3.63 8.77 10.06
CA ARG A 167 2.22 9.10 10.27
C ARG A 167 1.72 8.35 11.50
N PHE A 168 0.99 9.04 12.38
CA PHE A 168 0.56 8.59 13.70
C PHE A 168 -0.01 7.16 13.67
N ASN A 169 0.63 6.26 14.39
CA ASN A 169 -0.03 5.06 14.89
C ASN A 169 -0.25 5.30 16.39
N SER A 170 -1.49 5.61 16.78
CA SER A 170 -1.89 5.46 18.18
C SER A 170 -1.67 4.00 18.61
N PRO A 171 -1.11 3.73 19.79
CA PRO A 171 -1.04 2.36 20.32
C PRO A 171 -2.43 1.72 20.47
#